data_AF-A0A2G6D7B3-F1
#
_entry.id   AF-A0A2G6D7B3-F1
#
_cell.length_a   1.000
_cell.length_b   1.000
_cell.length_c   1.000
_cell.angle_alpha   90.00
_cell.angle_beta   90.00
_cell.angle_gamma   90.00
#
_symmetry.space_group_name_H-M   'P 1'
#
loop_
_entity.id
_entity.type
_entity.pdbx_description
1 polymer ?
#
loop_
_entity_poly.entity_id
_entity_poly.type
_entity_poly.pdbx_seq_one_letter_code
_entity_poly.pdbx_strand_id
1 'polypeptide(L)'
;MALRLIQTMIAAAHADGVLDEEEEQFILEKLQQEQELNHEEKRFLLAQLHQPKRIDELVAGINQPAIAQTMYSLAASTIVIDTREERQWLDQLAAALSLSDKVKQFIETNG
;
A
#
# COMPACT_ATOMS: atom_id res chain seq x y z
N MET A 1 7.44 -6.41 9.31
CA MET A 1 7.46 -5.61 8.06
C MET A 1 6.27 -6.01 7.18
N ALA A 2 6.04 -7.31 6.94
CA ALA A 2 4.91 -7.84 6.18
C ALA A 2 3.54 -7.22 6.52
N LEU A 3 3.20 -7.09 7.82
CA LEU A 3 1.92 -6.49 8.24
C LEU A 3 1.70 -5.11 7.61
N ARG A 4 2.71 -4.24 7.65
CA ARG A 4 2.62 -2.87 7.16
C ARG A 4 2.59 -2.79 5.63
N LEU A 5 3.24 -3.75 4.97
CA LEU A 5 3.18 -3.87 3.51
C LEU A 5 1.76 -4.20 3.06
N ILE A 6 1.09 -5.17 3.68
CA ILE A 6 -0.31 -5.48 3.36
C ILE A 6 -1.24 -4.32 3.72
N GLN A 7 -1.02 -3.63 4.85
CA GLN A 7 -1.79 -2.42 5.19
C GLN A 7 -1.64 -1.32 4.12
N THR A 8 -0.45 -1.20 3.53
CA THR A 8 -0.19 -0.24 2.45
C THR A 8 -0.94 -0.64 1.18
N MET A 9 -0.98 -1.93 0.85
CA MET A 9 -1.75 -2.46 -0.29
C MET A 9 -3.25 -2.21 -0.11
N ILE A 10 -3.79 -2.51 1.07
CA ILE A 10 -5.21 -2.27 1.39
C ILE A 10 -5.55 -0.79 1.25
N ALA A 11 -4.72 0.10 1.81
CA ALA A 11 -4.97 1.52 1.71
C ALA A 11 -4.82 2.07 0.28
N ALA A 12 -3.94 1.47 -0.52
CA ALA A 12 -3.77 1.81 -1.93
C ALA A 12 -5.03 1.43 -2.72
N ALA A 13 -5.51 0.19 -2.60
CA ALA A 13 -6.74 -0.27 -3.28
C ALA A 13 -8.04 0.42 -2.80
N HIS A 14 -7.94 1.39 -1.88
CA HIS A 14 -9.06 2.23 -1.44
C HIS A 14 -8.88 3.70 -1.84
N ALA A 15 -7.90 4.02 -2.69
CA ALA A 15 -7.50 5.39 -2.97
C ALA A 15 -8.62 6.24 -3.60
N ASP A 16 -9.44 5.66 -4.46
CA ASP A 16 -10.61 6.29 -5.09
C ASP A 16 -11.88 6.16 -4.22
N GLY A 17 -11.82 5.37 -3.15
CA GLY A 17 -12.91 5.08 -2.22
C GLY A 17 -13.74 3.85 -2.57
N VAL A 18 -13.41 3.12 -3.63
CA VAL A 18 -14.07 1.89 -4.05
C VAL A 18 -13.02 0.78 -4.09
N LEU A 19 -13.26 -0.29 -3.32
CA LEU A 19 -12.50 -1.53 -3.49
C LEU A 19 -13.33 -2.43 -4.39
N ASP A 20 -12.79 -2.82 -5.54
CA ASP A 20 -13.47 -3.78 -6.42
C ASP A 20 -13.15 -5.25 -6.06
N GLU A 21 -13.89 -6.18 -6.68
CA GLU A 21 -13.74 -7.62 -6.39
C GLU A 21 -12.37 -8.17 -6.84
N GLU A 22 -11.77 -7.62 -7.89
CA GLU A 22 -10.47 -8.06 -8.42
C GLU A 22 -9.34 -7.62 -7.47
N GLU A 23 -9.39 -6.37 -7.00
CA GLU A 23 -8.48 -5.81 -6.02
C GLU A 23 -8.60 -6.50 -4.67
N GLU A 24 -9.83 -6.74 -4.19
CA GLU A 24 -10.06 -7.47 -2.95
C GLU A 24 -9.48 -8.89 -3.05
N GLN A 25 -9.73 -9.60 -4.14
CA GLN A 25 -9.19 -10.93 -4.35
C GLN A 25 -7.66 -10.93 -4.39
N PHE A 26 -7.04 -9.97 -5.08
CA PHE A 26 -5.59 -9.84 -5.14
C PHE A 26 -4.97 -9.64 -3.75
N ILE A 27 -5.56 -8.77 -2.93
CA ILE A 27 -5.10 -8.53 -1.55
C ILE A 27 -5.27 -9.80 -0.70
N LEU A 28 -6.41 -10.49 -0.82
CA LEU A 28 -6.67 -11.74 -0.10
C LEU A 28 -5.66 -12.83 -0.47
N GLU A 29 -5.36 -13.00 -1.75
CA GLU A 29 -4.34 -13.94 -2.22
C GLU A 29 -2.97 -13.59 -1.65
N LYS A 30 -2.59 -12.31 -1.67
CA LYS A 30 -1.33 -11.86 -1.09
C LYS A 30 -1.27 -12.14 0.41
N LEU A 31 -2.34 -11.85 1.15
CA LEU A 31 -2.45 -12.13 2.58
C LEU A 31 -2.32 -13.63 2.91
N GLN A 32 -2.86 -14.50 2.05
CA GLN A 32 -2.72 -15.95 2.21
C GLN A 32 -1.26 -16.39 2.00
N GLN A 33 -0.57 -15.83 1.00
CA GLN A 33 0.83 -16.13 0.68
C GLN A 33 1.83 -15.66 1.74
N GLU A 34 1.49 -14.63 2.54
CA GLU A 34 2.37 -14.14 3.59
C GLU A 34 2.47 -15.13 4.77
N GLN A 35 3.57 -15.87 4.83
CA GLN A 35 3.86 -16.86 5.87
C GLN A 35 4.35 -16.24 7.18
N GLU A 36 4.86 -15.01 7.12
CA GLU A 36 5.35 -14.28 8.30
C GLU A 36 4.21 -13.83 9.24
N LEU A 37 2.97 -13.78 8.74
CA LEU A 37 1.81 -13.31 9.49
C LEU A 37 1.09 -14.45 10.19
N ASN A 38 0.85 -14.27 11.49
CA ASN A 38 0.05 -15.20 12.27
C ASN A 38 -1.47 -15.02 12.01
N HIS A 39 -2.29 -15.93 12.54
CA HIS A 39 -3.74 -15.90 12.33
C HIS A 39 -4.42 -14.63 12.87
N GLU A 40 -3.93 -14.03 13.96
CA GLU A 40 -4.49 -12.81 14.52
C GLU A 40 -4.18 -11.60 13.65
N GLU A 41 -2.95 -11.50 13.16
CA GLU A 41 -2.54 -10.46 12.21
C GLU A 41 -3.33 -10.55 10.90
N LYS A 42 -3.53 -11.77 10.39
CA LYS A 42 -4.37 -11.98 9.19
C LYS A 42 -5.82 -11.56 9.43
N ARG A 43 -6.43 -11.91 10.57
CA ARG A 43 -7.78 -11.45 10.92
C ARG A 43 -7.86 -9.93 11.04
N PHE A 44 -6.84 -9.30 11.61
CA PHE A 44 -6.77 -7.84 11.73
C PHE A 44 -6.64 -7.14 10.37
N LEU A 45 -5.92 -7.75 9.42
CA LEU A 45 -5.83 -7.26 8.05
C LEU A 45 -7.14 -7.44 7.28
N LEU A 46 -7.84 -8.56 7.46
CA LEU A 46 -9.17 -8.76 6.89
C LEU A 46 -10.17 -7.70 7.36
N ALA A 47 -10.14 -7.33 8.64
CA ALA A 47 -10.98 -6.24 9.14
C ALA A 47 -10.64 -4.87 8.52
N GLN A 48 -9.37 -4.65 8.16
CA GLN A 48 -8.93 -3.41 7.52
C GLN A 48 -9.36 -3.31 6.04
N LEU A 49 -9.77 -4.40 5.38
CA LEU A 49 -10.38 -4.33 4.04
C LEU A 49 -11.65 -3.48 4.00
N HIS A 50 -12.32 -3.27 5.14
CA HIS A 50 -13.48 -2.38 5.22
C HIS A 50 -13.16 -1.05 5.90
N GLN A 51 -11.98 -0.93 6.50
CA GLN A 51 -11.55 0.26 7.22
C GLN A 51 -10.03 0.44 7.01
N PRO A 52 -9.61 0.91 5.83
CA PRO A 52 -8.20 1.07 5.50
C PRO A 52 -7.53 2.09 6.43
N LYS A 53 -6.23 1.88 6.68
CA LYS A 53 -5.42 2.85 7.41
C LYS A 53 -5.18 4.11 6.59
N ARG A 54 -5.10 5.23 7.28
CA ARG A 54 -4.71 6.50 6.65
C ARG A 54 -3.21 6.52 6.37
N ILE A 55 -2.79 7.31 5.38
CA ILE A 55 -1.39 7.46 4.99
C ILE A 55 -0.50 7.85 6.19
N ASP A 56 -0.96 8.76 7.04
CA ASP A 56 -0.22 9.19 8.24
C ASP A 56 0.05 8.04 9.22
N GLU A 57 -0.90 7.12 9.38
CA GLU A 57 -0.71 5.92 10.21
C GLU A 57 0.23 4.89 9.58
N LEU A 58 0.24 4.79 8.25
CA LEU A 58 1.10 3.85 7.52
C LEU A 58 2.57 4.27 7.61
N VAL A 59 2.84 5.56 7.41
CA VAL A 59 4.21 6.09 7.41
C VAL A 59 4.75 6.34 8.81
N ALA A 60 3.91 6.29 9.84
CA ALA A 60 4.31 6.54 11.22
C ALA A 60 5.49 5.65 11.65
N GLY A 61 6.62 6.26 12.00
CA GLY A 61 7.83 5.58 12.44
C GLY A 61 8.70 5.00 11.30
N ILE A 62 8.36 5.27 10.04
CA ILE A 62 9.22 4.91 8.90
C ILE A 62 10.31 5.96 8.73
N ASN A 63 11.50 5.63 9.25
CA ASN A 63 12.69 6.49 9.16
C ASN A 63 13.77 5.94 8.21
N GLN A 64 13.52 4.79 7.61
CA GLN A 64 14.48 4.09 6.76
C GLN A 64 14.12 4.27 5.28
N PRO A 65 14.99 4.89 4.46
CA PRO A 65 14.71 5.15 3.05
C PRO A 65 14.41 3.89 2.23
N ALA A 66 15.04 2.76 2.56
CA ALA A 66 14.77 1.49 1.90
C ALA A 66 13.33 1.01 2.12
N ILE A 67 12.83 1.10 3.37
CA ILE A 67 11.46 0.70 3.70
C ILE A 67 10.46 1.63 3.02
N ALA A 68 10.74 2.94 2.99
CA ALA A 68 9.92 3.91 2.29
C ALA A 68 9.79 3.58 0.79
N GLN A 69 10.91 3.27 0.12
CA GLN A 69 10.90 2.86 -1.29
C GLN A 69 10.12 1.57 -1.51
N THR A 70 10.28 0.56 -0.64
CA THR A 70 9.52 -0.70 -0.73
C THR A 70 8.03 -0.48 -0.55
N MET A 71 7.61 0.35 0.41
CA MET A 71 6.20 0.68 0.62
C MET A 71 5.59 1.37 -0.60
N TYR A 72 6.30 2.35 -1.15
CA TYR A 72 5.84 3.04 -2.36
C TYR A 72 5.76 2.11 -3.57
N SER A 73 6.80 1.30 -3.79
CA SER A 73 6.81 0.31 -4.87
C SER A 73 5.67 -0.67 -4.76
N LEU A 74 5.41 -1.20 -3.56
CA LEU A 74 4.32 -2.13 -3.37
C LEU A 74 2.96 -1.46 -3.63
N ALA A 75 2.77 -0.24 -3.16
CA ALA A 75 1.55 0.51 -3.42
C ALA A 75 1.35 0.77 -4.92
N ALA A 76 2.39 1.21 -5.61
CA ALA A 76 2.36 1.48 -7.06
C ALA A 76 2.13 0.21 -7.90
N SER A 77 2.57 -0.96 -7.41
CA SER A 77 2.27 -2.25 -8.05
C SER A 77 0.90 -2.82 -7.69
N THR A 78 0.22 -2.26 -6.68
CA THR A 78 -1.10 -2.72 -6.23
C THR A 78 -2.22 -1.90 -6.87
N ILE A 79 -2.06 -0.58 -6.91
CA ILE A 79 -2.98 0.33 -7.58
C ILE A 79 -2.81 0.20 -9.09
N VAL A 80 -3.94 0.14 -9.82
CA VAL A 80 -3.96 0.35 -11.26
C VAL A 80 -4.34 1.81 -11.50
N ILE A 81 -3.36 2.69 -11.74
CA ILE A 81 -3.64 4.13 -11.89
C ILE A 81 -4.53 4.38 -13.12
N ASP A 82 -5.83 4.49 -12.92
CA ASP A 82 -6.84 4.76 -13.93
C ASP A 82 -7.66 6.03 -13.62
N THR A 83 -7.68 6.43 -12.34
CA THR A 83 -8.33 7.64 -11.85
C THR A 83 -7.32 8.71 -11.41
N ARG A 84 -7.81 9.94 -11.26
CA ARG A 84 -6.99 11.05 -10.75
C ARG A 84 -6.77 10.91 -9.25
N GLU A 85 -7.73 10.31 -8.56
CA GLU A 85 -7.77 10.06 -7.12
C GLU A 85 -6.64 9.10 -6.71
N GLU A 86 -6.44 8.00 -7.43
CA GLU A 86 -5.33 7.07 -7.20
C GLU A 86 -3.97 7.71 -7.40
N ARG A 87 -3.80 8.48 -8.49
CA ARG A 87 -2.56 9.24 -8.73
C ARG A 87 -2.28 10.19 -7.57
N GLN A 88 -3.31 10.90 -7.13
CA GLN A 88 -3.21 11.84 -6.03
C GLN A 88 -2.87 11.13 -4.71
N TRP A 89 -3.43 9.95 -4.46
CA TRP A 89 -3.13 9.14 -3.28
C TRP A 89 -1.68 8.66 -3.28
N LEU A 90 -1.17 8.17 -4.42
CA LEU A 90 0.25 7.79 -4.56
C LEU A 90 1.18 8.98 -4.35
N ASP A 91 0.85 10.16 -4.89
CA ASP A 91 1.64 11.37 -4.66
C ASP A 91 1.63 11.79 -3.17
N GLN A 92 0.50 11.63 -2.48
CA GLN A 92 0.42 11.84 -1.02
C GLN A 92 1.27 10.83 -0.25
N LEU A 93 1.24 9.55 -0.63
CA LEU A 93 2.07 8.52 -0.02
C LEU A 93 3.56 8.81 -0.22
N ALA A 94 3.97 9.18 -1.44
CA ALA A 94 5.35 9.57 -1.74
C ALA A 94 5.82 10.76 -0.89
N ALA A 95 4.98 11.79 -0.76
CA ALA A 95 5.26 12.95 0.06
C ALA A 95 5.40 12.58 1.54
N ALA A 96 4.49 11.75 2.07
CA ALA A 96 4.51 11.28 3.45
C ALA A 96 5.74 10.40 3.75
N LEU A 97 6.23 9.65 2.75
CA LEU A 97 7.44 8.85 2.80
C LEU A 97 8.73 9.66 2.51
N SER A 98 8.62 10.97 2.27
CA SER A 98 9.74 11.86 1.91
C SER A 98 10.51 11.40 0.66
N LEU A 99 9.81 10.80 -0.31
CA LEU A 99 10.39 10.38 -1.58
C LEU A 99 10.45 11.56 -2.55
N SER A 100 11.58 11.72 -3.23
CA SER A 100 11.70 12.71 -4.30
C SER A 100 11.02 12.23 -5.57
N ASP A 101 10.61 13.16 -6.45
CA ASP A 101 10.01 12.83 -7.75
C ASP A 101 10.92 11.94 -8.60
N LYS A 102 12.24 12.09 -8.48
CA LYS A 102 13.21 11.24 -9.19
C LYS A 102 13.13 9.78 -8.72
N VAL A 103 12.98 9.56 -7.40
CA VAL A 103 12.82 8.21 -6.84
C VAL A 103 11.47 7.63 -7.21
N LYS A 104 10.42 8.45 -7.12
CA LYS A 104 9.06 8.10 -7.55
C LYS A 104 9.02 7.59 -8.99
N GLN A 105 9.54 8.39 -9.92
CA GLN A 105 9.62 8.05 -11.34
C GLN A 105 10.51 6.83 -11.59
N PHE A 106 11.62 6.70 -10.87
CA PHE A 106 12.47 5.51 -10.98
C PHE A 106 11.71 4.23 -10.60
N ILE A 107 10.94 4.25 -9.51
CA ILE A 107 10.14 3.09 -9.08
C ILE A 107 9.04 2.79 -10.10
N GLU A 108 8.28 3.79 -10.55
CA GLU A 108 7.19 3.60 -11.52
C GLU A 108 7.66 3.13 -12.90
N THR A 109 8.91 3.43 -13.28
CA THR A 109 9.47 3.02 -14.58
C THR A 109 10.14 1.64 -14.53
N ASN A 110 10.54 1.17 -13.35
CA ASN A 110 11.33 -0.07 -13.17
C ASN A 110 10.65 -1.13 -12.29
N GLY A 111 9.45 -0.86 -11.79
CA GLY A 111 8.58 -1.83 -11.11
C GLY A 111 7.77 -2.65 -12.10
#